data_AF-A0A2D7XK39-F1
#
_entry.id   AF-A0A2D7XK39-F1
#
_cell.length_a   1.000
_cell.length_b   1.000
_cell.length_c   1.000
_cell.angle_alpha   90.00
_cell.angle_beta   90.00
_cell.angle_gamma   90.00
#
_symmetry.space_group_name_H-M   'P 1'
#
loop_
_entity.id
_entity.type
_entity.pdbx_description
1 polymer ?
#
loop_
_entity_poly.entity_id
_entity_poly.type
_entity_poly.pdbx_seq_one_letter_code
_entity_poly.pdbx_strand_id
1 'polypeptide(L)' 'MIDLYTSPTPNGYKASATLEELELDYNVHVIDIQAGDQKKPEFLAINPNGRIP' A
#
# COMPACT_ATOMS: atom_id res chain seq x y z
N MET A 1 -4.72 0.13 -14.31
CA MET A 1 -5.48 -0.10 -13.07
C MET A 1 -4.50 0.06 -11.92
N ILE A 2 -4.83 0.88 -10.92
CA ILE A 2 -3.90 1.21 -9.83
C ILE A 2 -3.99 0.13 -8.75
N ASP A 3 -2.86 -0.37 -8.28
CA ASP A 3 -2.79 -1.29 -7.14
C ASP A 3 -2.18 -0.56 -5.95
N LEU A 4 -2.99 -0.34 -4.90
CA LEU A 4 -2.57 0.31 -3.66
C LEU A 4 -2.24 -0.75 -2.62
N TYR A 5 -0.95 -0.98 -2.39
CA TYR A 5 -0.48 -1.77 -1.26
C TYR A 5 -0.43 -0.89 -0.01
N THR A 6 -1.25 -1.15 1.00
CA THR A 6 -1.41 -0.22 2.13
C THR A 6 -1.67 -0.91 3.46
N SER A 7 -1.65 -0.12 4.53
CA SER A 7 -1.94 -0.51 5.90
C SER A 7 -2.55 0.71 6.62
N PRO A 8 -3.37 0.54 7.67
CA PRO A 8 -4.03 1.65 8.39
C PRO A 8 -3.03 2.53 9.15
N THR A 9 -2.30 3.36 8.41
CA THR A 9 -1.26 4.27 8.88
C THR A 9 -1.44 5.63 8.20
N PRO A 10 -0.90 6.72 8.77
CA PRO A 10 -1.00 8.04 8.15
C PRO A 10 -0.43 8.11 6.73
N ASN A 11 0.63 7.34 6.43
CA ASN A 11 1.13 7.28 5.06
C ASN A 11 0.17 6.51 4.15
N GLY A 12 -0.39 5.39 4.61
CA GLY A 12 -1.34 4.59 3.85
C GLY A 12 -2.59 5.37 3.44
N TYR A 13 -3.12 6.19 4.37
CA TYR A 13 -4.32 7.00 4.12
C TYR A 13 -4.12 8.14 3.13
N LYS A 14 -2.91 8.70 3.01
CA LYS A 14 -2.64 9.78 2.04
C LYS A 14 -2.96 9.31 0.62
N ALA A 15 -2.52 8.09 0.28
CA ALA A 15 -2.73 7.52 -1.04
C ALA A 15 -4.22 7.22 -1.27
N SER A 16 -4.88 6.50 -0.36
CA SER A 16 -6.31 6.16 -0.52
C SER A 16 -7.18 7.41 -0.59
N ALA A 17 -6.98 8.40 0.29
CA ALA A 17 -7.75 9.64 0.25
C ALA A 17 -7.58 10.38 -1.09
N THR A 18 -6.36 10.42 -1.63
CA THR A 18 -6.11 11.05 -2.94
C THR A 18 -6.83 10.29 -4.06
N LEU A 19 -6.83 8.96 -4.04
CA LEU A 19 -7.49 8.14 -5.06
C LEU A 19 -9.02 8.32 -5.03
N GLU A 20 -9.61 8.38 -3.84
CA GLU A 20 -11.04 8.65 -3.66
C GLU A 20 -11.44 10.07 -4.11
N GLU A 21 -10.70 11.10 -3.69
CA GLU A 21 -10.97 12.50 -4.07
C GLU A 21 -10.83 12.76 -5.58
N LEU A 22 -10.05 11.94 -6.27
CA LEU A 22 -9.86 12.01 -7.73
C LEU A 22 -10.78 11.06 -8.50
N GLU A 23 -11.64 10.30 -7.82
CA GLU A 23 -12.54 9.31 -8.42
C GLU A 23 -11.80 8.31 -9.34
N LEU A 24 -10.60 7.88 -8.94
CA LEU A 24 -9.79 6.95 -9.72
C LEU A 24 -10.05 5.50 -9.30
N ASP A 25 -10.22 4.61 -10.28
CA ASP A 25 -10.34 3.17 -10.03
C ASP A 25 -9.02 2.55 -9.53
N TYR A 26 -9.08 1.83 -8.40
CA TYR A 26 -7.93 1.14 -7.82
C TYR A 26 -8.32 -0.14 -7.04
N ASN A 27 -7.38 -1.06 -6.93
CA ASN A 27 -7.48 -2.24 -6.09
C ASN A 27 -6.66 -2.04 -4.81
N VAL A 28 -7.20 -2.49 -3.68
CA VAL A 28 -6.52 -2.43 -2.39
C VAL A 28 -5.87 -3.77 -2.07
N HIS A 29 -4.58 -3.74 -1.72
CA HIS A 29 -3.83 -4.87 -1.21
C HIS A 29 -3.37 -4.54 0.22
N VAL A 30 -3.93 -5.22 1.21
CA VAL A 30 -3.57 -4.96 2.61
C VAL A 30 -2.26 -5.67 2.94
N ILE A 31 -1.31 -4.91 3.49
CA ILE A 31 -0.02 -5.42 3.98
C ILE A 31 -0.04 -5.42 5.51
N ASP A 32 0.11 -6.59 6.13
CA ASP A 32 0.25 -6.66 7.59
C ASP A 32 1.68 -6.27 8.01
N ILE A 33 1.84 -5.00 8.35
CA ILE A 33 3.13 -4.45 8.78
C ILE A 33 3.58 -4.98 10.15
N GLN A 34 2.66 -5.47 10.99
CA GLN A 34 2.97 -6.05 12.29
C GLN A 34 3.47 -7.49 12.15
N ALA A 35 2.92 -8.24 11.18
CA ALA A 35 3.42 -9.54 10.78
C ALA A 35 4.72 -9.46 9.94
N GLY A 36 5.08 -8.27 9.44
CA GLY A 36 6.31 -8.06 8.69
C GLY A 36 6.19 -8.34 7.18
N ASP A 37 4.97 -8.36 6.63
CA ASP A 37 4.70 -8.68 5.22
C ASP A 37 5.43 -7.75 4.25
N GLN A 38 5.64 -6.49 4.61
CA GLN A 38 6.40 -5.49 3.85
C GLN A 38 7.89 -5.84 3.71
N LYS A 39 8.38 -6.87 4.41
CA LYS A 39 9.76 -7.37 4.34
C LYS A 39 9.86 -8.72 3.63
N LYS A 40 8.74 -9.33 3.24
CA LYS A 40 8.76 -10.59 2.50
C LYS A 40 9.24 -10.37 1.05
N PRO A 41 9.90 -11.37 0.43
CA PRO A 41 10.46 -11.24 -0.91
C PRO A 41 9.47 -10.74 -1.97
N GLU A 42 8.21 -11.18 -1.89
CA GLU A 42 7.14 -10.78 -2.79
C GLU A 42 6.87 -9.26 -2.75
N PHE A 43 6.86 -8.65 -1.56
CA PHE A 43 6.67 -7.21 -1.43
C PHE A 43 7.95 -6.43 -1.76
N LEU A 44 9.12 -6.95 -1.36
CA LEU A 44 10.40 -6.31 -1.66
C LEU A 44 10.73 -6.29 -3.16
N ALA A 45 10.19 -7.24 -3.94
CA ALA A 45 10.26 -7.21 -5.39
C ALA A 45 9.50 -6.01 -6.00
N ILE A 46 8.47 -5.52 -5.31
CA ILE A 46 7.69 -4.34 -5.71
C ILE A 46 8.36 -3.07 -5.18
N ASN A 47 8.71 -3.05 -3.89
CA ASN A 47 9.35 -1.92 -3.22
C ASN A 47 10.51 -2.39 -2.34
N PRO A 48 11.78 -2.24 -2.79
CA PRO A 48 12.94 -2.71 -2.04
C PRO A 48 13.18 -1.96 -0.72
N ASN A 49 12.56 -0.79 -0.51
CA ASN A 49 12.60 -0.09 0.77
C ASN A 49 11.73 -0.80 1.84
N GLY A 50 10.79 -1.65 1.42
CA GLY A 50 9.86 -2.38 2.29
C GLY A 50 9.04 -1.45 3.17
N ARG A 51 8.41 -0.45 2.55
CA ARG A 51 7.48 0.50 3.20
C ARG A 51 6.20 0.63 2.36
N ILE A 52 5.10 0.94 3.04
CA ILE A 52 3.81 1.28 2.45
C ILE A 52 3.52 2.79 2.60
N PRO A 53 2.48 3.31 1.91
CA PRO A 53 1.95 2.75 0.67
C PRO A 53 3.02 2.75 -0.42
#